data_AF-A0A959DQ10-F1
#
_entry.id   AF-A0A959DQ10-F1
#
_cell.length_a   1.000
_cell.length_b   1.000
_cell.length_c   1.000
_cell.angle_alpha   90.00
_cell.angle_beta   90.00
_cell.angle_gamma   90.00
#
_symmetry.space_group_name_H-M   'P 1'
#
loop_
_entity.id
_entity.type
_entity.pdbx_description
1 polymer ?
#
loop_
_entity_poly.entity_id
_entity_poly.type
_entity_poly.pdbx_seq_one_letter_code
_entity_poly.pdbx_strand_id
1 'polypeptide(L)'
;KIEFYKEHHEAGEGSPQKAIIDDRVMIGDIRSNHEEGDLEIQGDMPVKKLETIFDHQYGLHVQVFRKSRNLWLQTTATDHWTLKEQNEKGLQTNDELSYGTITERID
;
A
#
# COMPACT_ATOMS: atom_id res chain seq x y z
N LYS A 1 -2.92 1.37 3.04
CA LYS A 1 -1.82 2.02 3.78
C LYS A 1 -0.65 2.18 2.81
N ILE A 2 0.17 3.23 2.96
CA ILE A 2 1.40 3.43 2.18
C ILE A 2 2.56 3.45 3.19
N GLU A 3 3.67 2.81 2.85
CA GLU A 3 4.94 2.87 3.62
C GLU A 3 6.07 3.33 2.72
N PHE A 4 7.05 4.03 3.29
CA PHE A 4 8.23 4.55 2.61
C PHE A 4 9.48 3.75 2.98
N TYR A 5 10.41 3.59 2.04
CA TYR A 5 11.59 2.75 2.20
C TYR A 5 12.88 3.48 1.80
N LYS A 6 13.97 3.13 2.49
CA LYS A 6 15.31 3.68 2.22
C LYS A 6 15.91 3.21 0.89
N GLU A 7 15.51 2.04 0.42
CA GLU A 7 16.09 1.37 -0.74
C GLU A 7 15.02 1.15 -1.81
N HIS A 8 15.44 1.21 -3.07
CA HIS A 8 14.62 0.89 -4.23
C HIS A 8 14.28 -0.61 -4.23
N HIS A 9 13.11 -0.94 -4.77
CA HIS A 9 12.68 -2.31 -5.06
C HIS A 9 12.11 -2.34 -6.48
N GLU A 10 12.21 -3.47 -7.18
CA GLU A 10 11.61 -3.58 -8.50
C GLU A 10 10.10 -3.85 -8.42
N ALA A 11 9.39 -3.60 -9.52
CA ALA A 11 7.96 -3.88 -9.61
C ALA A 11 7.66 -5.37 -9.34
N GLY A 12 6.67 -5.64 -8.49
CA GLY A 12 6.35 -7.01 -8.05
C GLY A 12 7.25 -7.55 -6.92
N GLU A 13 8.24 -6.80 -6.46
CA GLU A 13 9.08 -7.18 -5.32
C GLU A 13 8.61 -6.53 -4.02
N GLY A 14 8.71 -7.28 -2.92
CA GLY A 14 8.41 -6.76 -1.59
C GLY A 14 9.60 -6.02 -0.99
N SER A 15 9.31 -5.05 -0.14
CA SER A 15 10.35 -4.34 0.60
C SER A 15 10.53 -4.90 2.01
N PRO A 16 11.76 -5.02 2.53
CA PRO A 16 11.99 -5.61 3.84
C PRO A 16 11.58 -4.64 4.96
N GLN A 17 10.98 -5.16 6.04
CA GLN A 17 10.47 -4.35 7.14
C GLN A 17 11.54 -3.49 7.84
N LYS A 18 12.80 -3.95 7.85
CA LYS A 18 13.95 -3.21 8.40
C LYS A 18 14.30 -1.93 7.62
N ALA A 19 13.81 -1.80 6.39
CA ALA A 19 14.09 -0.66 5.51
C ALA A 19 13.00 0.40 5.55
N ILE A 20 11.91 0.19 6.32
CA ILE A 20 10.84 1.17 6.51
C ILE A 20 11.43 2.44 7.13
N ILE A 21 11.03 3.57 6.58
CA ILE A 21 11.32 4.90 7.12
C ILE A 21 10.28 5.24 8.19
N ASP A 22 10.74 5.85 9.29
CA ASP A 22 9.88 6.29 10.39
C ASP A 22 8.83 7.31 9.91
N ASP A 23 7.58 7.15 10.36
CA ASP A 23 6.44 7.96 9.91
C ASP A 23 6.46 9.41 10.39
N ARG A 24 7.43 9.78 11.23
CA ARG A 24 7.67 11.16 11.70
C ARG A 24 8.61 11.93 10.79
N VAL A 25 9.29 11.26 9.86
CA VAL A 25 10.18 11.92 8.89
C VAL A 25 9.33 12.60 7.83
N MET A 26 9.67 13.84 7.48
CA MET A 26 8.93 14.55 6.43
C MET A 26 9.31 13.98 5.06
N ILE A 27 8.32 13.87 4.16
CA ILE A 27 8.53 13.45 2.76
C ILE A 27 9.61 14.32 2.08
N GLY A 28 9.65 15.62 2.41
CA GLY A 28 10.64 16.55 1.89
C GLY A 28 12.09 16.20 2.27
N ASP A 29 12.31 15.47 3.36
CA ASP A 29 13.65 15.08 3.83
C ASP A 29 14.16 13.80 3.16
N ILE A 30 13.27 12.99 2.58
CA ILE A 30 13.59 11.65 2.04
C ILE A 30 13.46 11.54 0.53
N ARG A 31 12.80 12.50 -0.12
CA ARG A 31 12.72 12.57 -1.58
C ARG A 31 14.09 12.88 -2.17
N SER A 32 14.48 12.15 -3.20
CA SER A 32 15.73 12.44 -3.92
C SER A 32 15.50 13.43 -5.05
N ASN A 33 14.30 13.46 -5.65
CA ASN A 33 13.89 14.53 -6.56
C ASN A 33 13.13 15.62 -5.80
N HIS A 34 13.61 16.86 -5.91
CA HIS A 34 13.10 18.02 -5.17
C HIS A 34 12.12 18.88 -5.98
N GLU A 35 11.69 18.40 -7.14
CA GLU A 35 10.66 19.05 -7.94
C GLU A 35 9.36 19.26 -7.15
N GLU A 36 8.73 20.41 -7.38
CA GLU A 36 7.39 20.71 -6.91
C GLU A 36 6.38 20.13 -7.90
N GLY A 37 5.26 19.63 -7.39
CA GLY A 37 4.21 19.08 -8.24
C GLY A 37 3.06 18.53 -7.43
N ASP A 38 1.90 18.42 -8.08
CA ASP A 38 0.71 17.82 -7.52
C ASP A 38 0.66 16.31 -7.82
N LEU A 39 0.43 15.51 -6.78
CA LEU A 39 0.18 14.08 -6.91
C LEU A 39 -1.33 13.82 -6.87
N GLU A 40 -1.91 13.50 -8.02
CA GLU A 40 -3.30 13.05 -8.09
C GLU A 40 -3.38 11.53 -7.89
N ILE A 41 -4.15 11.10 -6.89
CA ILE A 41 -4.39 9.68 -6.59
C ILE A 41 -5.85 9.36 -6.91
N GLN A 42 -6.06 8.49 -7.89
CA GLN A 42 -7.39 8.06 -8.33
C GLN A 42 -7.62 6.58 -8.02
N GLY A 43 -8.87 6.19 -7.76
CA GLY A 43 -9.20 4.83 -7.35
C GLY A 43 -8.95 3.76 -8.42
N ASP A 44 -8.98 4.12 -9.70
CA ASP A 44 -8.90 3.25 -10.88
C ASP A 44 -7.47 3.07 -11.46
N MET A 45 -6.56 4.00 -11.22
CA MET A 45 -5.48 3.77 -10.26
C MET A 45 -4.83 2.38 -10.04
N PRO A 46 -4.06 1.71 -10.95
CA PRO A 46 -3.28 0.53 -10.54
C PRO A 46 -2.26 0.86 -9.45
N VAL A 47 -2.05 -0.03 -8.47
CA VAL A 47 -1.06 0.17 -7.39
C VAL A 47 0.33 0.44 -7.96
N LYS A 48 0.79 -0.38 -8.91
CA LYS A 48 2.09 -0.19 -9.56
C LYS A 48 2.26 1.20 -10.15
N LYS A 49 1.18 1.78 -10.69
CA LYS A 49 1.21 3.13 -11.27
C LYS A 49 1.46 4.18 -10.19
N LEU A 50 0.82 4.03 -9.02
CA LEU A 50 1.06 4.93 -7.90
C LEU A 50 2.52 4.84 -7.43
N GLU A 51 3.04 3.63 -7.23
CA GLU A 51 4.42 3.38 -6.80
C GLU A 51 5.43 3.97 -7.81
N THR A 52 5.20 3.77 -9.11
CA THR A 52 6.00 4.38 -10.18
C THR A 52 5.95 5.91 -10.14
N ILE A 53 4.80 6.53 -9.87
CA ILE A 53 4.72 8.00 -9.82
C ILE A 53 5.56 8.55 -8.66
N PHE A 54 5.50 7.92 -7.48
CA PHE A 54 6.33 8.31 -6.34
C PHE A 54 7.83 8.20 -6.65
N ASP A 55 8.24 7.10 -7.28
CA ASP A 55 9.64 6.86 -7.65
C ASP A 55 10.12 7.85 -8.72
N HIS A 56 9.36 8.05 -9.79
CA HIS A 56 9.80 8.91 -10.90
C HIS A 56 9.72 10.40 -10.58
N GLN A 57 8.65 10.88 -9.92
CA GLN A 57 8.48 12.31 -9.66
C GLN A 57 9.27 12.79 -8.45
N TYR A 58 9.40 11.96 -7.42
CA TYR A 58 9.97 12.38 -6.15
C TYR A 58 11.17 11.52 -5.73
N GLY A 59 11.49 10.45 -6.46
CA GLY A 59 12.55 9.53 -6.06
C GLY A 59 12.25 8.86 -4.73
N LEU A 60 10.97 8.56 -4.48
CA LEU A 60 10.46 7.97 -3.26
C LEU A 60 10.09 6.51 -3.50
N HIS A 61 10.71 5.61 -2.75
CA HIS A 61 10.39 4.19 -2.80
C HIS A 61 9.25 3.90 -1.83
N VAL A 62 8.10 3.50 -2.37
CA VAL A 62 6.88 3.27 -1.59
C VAL A 62 6.30 1.90 -1.86
N GLN A 63 5.62 1.33 -0.86
CA GLN A 63 4.80 0.14 -1.04
C GLN A 63 3.38 0.40 -0.58
N VAL A 64 2.41 -0.04 -1.38
CA VAL A 64 1.02 -0.06 -0.98
C VAL A 64 0.71 -1.35 -0.21
N PHE A 65 -0.09 -1.18 0.85
CA PHE A 65 -0.54 -2.26 1.71
C PHE A 65 -2.06 -2.30 1.75
N ARG A 66 -2.60 -3.51 1.59
CA ARG A 66 -4.02 -3.82 1.80
C ARG A 66 -4.21 -4.41 3.20
N LYS A 67 -5.29 -4.01 3.88
CA LYS A 67 -5.69 -4.63 5.15
C LYS A 67 -6.33 -5.98 4.89
N SER A 68 -5.90 -7.02 5.59
CA SER A 68 -6.49 -8.35 5.59
C SER A 68 -6.63 -8.80 7.03
N ARG A 69 -7.86 -8.75 7.58
CA ARG A 69 -8.13 -8.94 9.00
C ARG A 69 -7.30 -7.96 9.84
N ASN A 70 -6.46 -8.49 10.73
CA ASN A 70 -5.57 -7.71 11.60
C ASN A 70 -4.17 -7.50 11.00
N LEU A 71 -3.94 -7.91 9.75
CA LEU A 71 -2.64 -7.82 9.09
C LEU A 71 -2.69 -6.79 7.96
N TRP A 72 -1.56 -6.10 7.76
CA TRP A 72 -1.29 -5.30 6.57
C TRP A 72 -0.43 -6.13 5.64
N LEU A 73 -0.92 -6.39 4.43
CA LEU A 73 -0.23 -7.19 3.42
C LEU A 73 0.30 -6.27 2.33
N GLN A 74 1.58 -6.42 1.97
CA GLN A 74 2.13 -5.80 0.77
C GLN A 74 1.37 -6.30 -0.46
N THR A 75 1.12 -5.40 -1.41
CA THR A 75 0.29 -5.72 -2.57
C THR A 75 1.07 -6.21 -3.78
N THR A 76 2.32 -6.64 -3.63
CA THR A 76 3.25 -7.00 -4.73
C THR A 76 2.68 -7.99 -5.73
N ALA A 77 2.03 -9.07 -5.29
CA ALA A 77 1.39 -10.06 -6.17
C ALA A 77 0.09 -9.56 -6.84
N THR A 78 -0.39 -8.37 -6.44
CA THR A 78 -1.67 -7.75 -6.85
C THR A 78 -1.48 -6.28 -7.20
N ASP A 79 -0.26 -5.87 -7.55
CA ASP A 79 0.10 -4.49 -7.86
C ASP A 79 -0.56 -3.99 -9.17
N HIS A 80 -0.99 -4.93 -10.00
CA HIS A 80 -1.82 -4.72 -11.17
C HIS A 80 -3.28 -4.40 -10.85
N TRP A 81 -3.75 -4.64 -9.62
CA TRP A 81 -5.09 -4.23 -9.18
C TRP A 81 -5.10 -2.73 -8.89
N THR A 82 -6.29 -2.17 -9.08
CA THR A 82 -6.56 -0.78 -8.76
C THR A 82 -6.61 -0.54 -7.25
N LEU A 83 -6.33 0.69 -6.81
CA LEU A 83 -6.46 1.08 -5.41
C LEU A 83 -7.87 0.80 -4.87
N LYS A 84 -8.89 0.98 -5.72
CA LYS A 84 -10.28 0.65 -5.42
C LYS A 84 -10.48 -0.84 -5.20
N GLU A 85 -10.03 -1.70 -6.13
CA GLU A 85 -10.12 -3.16 -5.97
C GLU A 85 -9.39 -3.65 -4.71
N GLN A 86 -8.23 -3.06 -4.40
CA GLN A 86 -7.51 -3.37 -3.17
C GLN A 86 -8.32 -3.03 -1.92
N ASN A 87 -8.95 -1.85 -1.90
CA ASN A 87 -9.81 -1.44 -0.79
C ASN A 87 -11.04 -2.33 -0.65
N GLU A 88 -11.72 -2.65 -1.75
CA GLU A 88 -12.88 -3.55 -1.77
C GLU A 88 -12.53 -4.93 -1.24
N LYS A 89 -11.39 -5.50 -1.67
CA LYS A 89 -10.95 -6.80 -1.15
C LYS A 89 -10.62 -6.76 0.35
N GLY A 90 -10.06 -5.64 0.82
CA GLY A 90 -9.78 -5.42 2.23
C GLY A 90 -11.04 -5.35 3.09
N LEU A 91 -12.11 -4.72 2.59
CA LEU A 91 -13.42 -4.68 3.26
C LEU A 91 -14.04 -6.09 3.35
N GLN A 92 -14.10 -6.82 2.23
CA GLN A 92 -14.65 -8.19 2.20
C GLN A 92 -13.98 -9.11 3.23
N THR A 93 -12.64 -9.06 3.29
CA THR A 93 -11.87 -9.91 4.21
C THR A 93 -12.09 -9.56 5.68
N ASN A 94 -12.49 -8.32 5.99
CA ASN A 94 -12.85 -7.92 7.35
C ASN A 94 -14.29 -8.32 7.69
N ASP A 95 -15.22 -8.21 6.73
CA ASP A 95 -16.64 -8.49 6.93
C ASP A 95 -16.96 -9.99 7.06
N GLU A 96 -16.21 -10.88 6.39
CA GLU A 96 -16.39 -12.34 6.48
C GLU A 96 -16.32 -12.88 7.93
N LEU A 97 -15.61 -12.20 8.83
CA LEU A 97 -15.57 -12.53 10.26
C LEU A 97 -16.83 -12.11 11.03
N SER A 98 -17.50 -11.04 10.60
CA SER A 98 -18.75 -10.58 11.24
C SER A 98 -19.88 -11.60 11.06
N TYR A 99 -19.93 -12.29 9.91
CA TYR A 99 -20.92 -13.33 9.64
C TYR A 99 -20.48 -14.72 10.12
N GLY A 100 -19.18 -15.04 10.10
CA GLY A 100 -18.65 -16.34 10.53
C GLY A 100 -18.70 -16.59 12.05
N THR A 101 -18.85 -15.54 12.87
CA THR A 101 -18.93 -15.68 14.34
C THR A 101 -20.36 -15.96 14.83
N ILE A 102 -21.38 -15.83 13.98
CA ILE A 102 -22.80 -15.89 14.38
C ILE A 102 -23.35 -17.34 14.37
N THR A 103 -22.66 -18.32 13.77
CA THR A 103 -23.20 -19.68 13.56
C THR A 103 -22.72 -20.76 14.53
N GLU A 104 -21.83 -20.49 15.49
CA GLU A 104 -21.32 -21.52 16.44
C GLU A 104 -21.92 -21.45 17.86
N ARG A 105 -23.17 -20.97 18.01
CA ARG A 105 -23.94 -21.15 19.25
C ARG A 105 -25.42 -21.39 18.97
N ILE A 106 -25.75 -22.56 18.45
CA ILE A 106 -27.02 -23.21 18.71
C ILE A 106 -26.70 -24.69 19.01
N ASP A 107 -27.07 -25.08 20.23
CA ASP A 107 -27.08 -26.40 20.89
C ASP A 107 -25.76 -27.02 21.37
#